data_AF-A0A916DSU8-F1
#
_entry.id   AF-A0A916DSU8-F1
#
_cell.length_a   1.000
_cell.length_b   1.000
_cell.length_c   1.000
_cell.angle_alpha   90.00
_cell.angle_beta   90.00
_cell.angle_gamma   90.00
#
_symmetry.space_group_name_H-M   'P 1'
#
loop_
_entity.id
_entity.type
_entity.pdbx_description
1 polymer ?
#
loop_
_entity_poly.entity_id
_entity_poly.type
_entity_poly.pdbx_seq_one_letter_code
_entity_poly.pdbx_strand_id
1 'polypeptide(L)'
;MEWTDEKITALAPNDSTERRGRTLANSSKWNYLATNYEAIWGECKGSGSQPYLVQINLKGPKYKCSCPVRKPPCKHVLGLFFLFAKSSAVFKYQAPPEAVQNWLSRHNSPTVSTTKTTKTSSLIKTDQELEKAKQAKEKRWQQRVQLMSSGMDELELWLTDVVRQGIANVEVQKASFWNHTAAKMMDAKLPRISTYLKETHQIVLQHQNWSEQVVARLGELYLWIEAFKKRANLSPDLQEELYRMLGKTVKKADVIENNPAIKDNWLVIGKKEGVDIEGRNFRRVWLQGQSTDKKALILDYAFGHIGYEHQYIVGDLLKGQLAYYSSLCPQRAVFAHFESAPLHQSIEFKTYANVNELLNQYSQTIAKSPWLSIFPVGLSNLHAFIDEDQQLQLKDDQNFILPLAPIEEHIIWKILAISGGHSIDLFGEWNGLVFTPLSMLSSRGIIPFS
;
A
#
# COMPACT_ATOMS: atom_id res chain seq x y z
N MET A 1 -12.37 12.43 -7.65
CA MET A 1 -11.09 13.10 -8.00
C MET A 1 -11.43 14.46 -8.56
N GLU A 2 -10.97 15.55 -7.92
CA GLU A 2 -11.20 16.90 -8.42
C GLU A 2 -9.97 17.38 -9.22
N TRP A 3 -10.20 17.76 -10.48
CA TRP A 3 -9.17 18.28 -11.39
C TRP A 3 -9.03 19.79 -11.14
N THR A 4 -7.96 20.20 -10.47
CA THR A 4 -7.70 21.62 -10.17
C THR A 4 -6.93 22.30 -11.30
N ASP A 5 -7.02 23.62 -11.38
CA ASP A 5 -6.34 24.44 -12.39
C ASP A 5 -4.81 24.21 -12.40
N GLU A 6 -4.21 24.08 -11.21
CA GLU A 6 -2.79 23.76 -11.01
C GLU A 6 -2.39 22.40 -11.59
N LYS A 7 -3.19 21.36 -11.37
CA LYS A 7 -2.94 20.01 -11.92
C LYS A 7 -3.00 20.00 -13.44
N ILE A 8 -3.92 20.77 -14.03
CA ILE A 8 -4.07 20.86 -15.49
C ILE A 8 -2.91 21.65 -16.09
N THR A 9 -2.48 22.72 -15.41
CA THR A 9 -1.32 23.53 -15.80
C THR A 9 -0.04 22.69 -15.83
N ALA A 10 0.19 21.84 -14.83
CA ALA A 10 1.34 20.93 -14.77
C ALA A 10 1.41 19.92 -15.94
N LEU A 11 0.31 19.68 -16.66
CA LEU A 11 0.29 18.82 -17.84
C LEU A 11 0.76 19.54 -19.11
N ALA A 12 0.81 20.88 -19.12
CA ALA A 12 1.08 21.64 -20.33
C ALA A 12 2.54 21.46 -20.79
N PRO A 13 2.78 21.21 -22.09
CA PRO A 13 4.14 21.01 -22.61
C PRO A 13 4.98 22.30 -22.70
N ASN A 14 4.33 23.46 -22.56
CA ASN A 14 4.89 24.81 -22.44
C ASN A 14 3.77 25.85 -22.20
N ASP A 15 4.14 27.02 -21.70
CA ASP A 15 3.25 28.14 -21.37
C ASP A 15 2.39 28.60 -22.57
N SER A 16 2.95 28.57 -23.79
CA SER A 16 2.22 28.94 -25.01
C SER A 16 1.05 27.99 -25.30
N THR A 17 1.23 26.69 -25.01
CA THR A 17 0.18 25.67 -25.20
C THR A 17 -0.85 25.75 -24.08
N GLU A 18 -0.42 26.02 -22.85
CA GLU A 18 -1.31 26.29 -21.71
C GLU A 18 -2.22 27.48 -21.98
N ARG A 19 -1.65 28.65 -22.31
CA ARG A 19 -2.41 29.89 -22.62
C ARG A 19 -3.44 29.64 -23.72
N ARG A 20 -3.06 28.94 -24.79
CA ARG A 20 -3.99 28.57 -25.87
C ARG A 20 -5.04 27.56 -25.41
N GLY A 21 -4.72 26.65 -24.50
CA GLY A 21 -5.69 25.75 -23.87
C GLY A 21 -6.74 26.50 -23.06
N ARG A 22 -6.32 27.48 -22.26
CA ARG A 22 -7.24 28.33 -21.47
C ARG A 22 -8.24 29.09 -22.34
N THR A 23 -7.84 29.54 -23.54
CA THR A 23 -8.79 30.18 -24.47
C THR A 23 -9.91 29.26 -24.97
N LEU A 24 -9.72 27.94 -24.89
CA LEU A 24 -10.72 26.93 -25.27
C LEU A 24 -11.58 26.46 -24.09
N ALA A 25 -11.33 26.96 -22.86
CA ALA A 25 -12.09 26.65 -21.66
C ALA A 25 -13.44 27.40 -21.58
N ASN A 26 -14.20 27.37 -22.67
CA ASN A 26 -15.49 28.01 -22.83
C ASN A 26 -16.40 27.11 -23.68
N SER A 27 -17.61 26.78 -23.19
CA SER A 27 -18.56 25.87 -23.84
C SER A 27 -18.90 26.27 -25.29
N SER A 28 -18.89 27.57 -25.63
CA SER A 28 -19.18 28.05 -26.99
C SER A 28 -18.22 27.52 -28.07
N LYS A 29 -17.01 27.10 -27.67
CA LYS A 29 -15.98 26.52 -28.56
C LYS A 29 -16.18 25.03 -28.83
N TRP A 30 -17.19 24.41 -28.21
CA TRP A 30 -17.48 22.98 -28.31
C TRP A 30 -18.86 22.78 -28.94
N ASN A 31 -18.96 21.85 -29.88
CA ASN A 31 -20.25 21.45 -30.46
C ASN A 31 -21.05 20.59 -29.47
N TYR A 32 -20.33 19.77 -28.70
CA TYR A 32 -20.91 18.81 -27.78
C TYR A 32 -19.93 18.50 -26.64
N LEU A 33 -20.47 18.27 -25.44
CA LEU A 33 -19.74 17.98 -24.20
C LEU A 33 -20.47 16.90 -23.39
N ALA A 34 -19.73 15.90 -22.95
CA ALA A 34 -20.26 14.66 -22.40
C ALA A 34 -19.46 14.12 -21.25
N THR A 35 -20.10 13.35 -20.38
CA THR A 35 -19.43 12.57 -19.35
C THR A 35 -20.14 11.24 -19.14
N ASN A 36 -19.42 10.22 -18.69
CA ASN A 36 -20.02 9.03 -18.05
C ASN A 36 -19.53 8.87 -16.60
N TYR A 37 -19.08 9.98 -15.99
CA TYR A 37 -18.41 10.07 -14.69
C TYR A 37 -17.01 9.43 -14.61
N GLU A 38 -16.67 8.51 -15.52
CA GLU A 38 -15.31 7.94 -15.62
C GLU A 38 -14.42 8.70 -16.61
N ALA A 39 -15.03 9.30 -17.63
CA ALA A 39 -14.36 10.01 -18.71
C ALA A 39 -15.22 11.19 -19.17
N ILE A 40 -14.55 12.18 -19.75
CA ILE A 40 -15.20 13.29 -20.46
C ILE A 40 -14.76 13.31 -21.91
N TRP A 41 -15.65 13.74 -22.78
CA TRP A 41 -15.33 13.95 -24.19
C TRP A 41 -16.11 15.12 -24.76
N GLY A 42 -15.59 15.69 -25.83
CA GLY A 42 -16.23 16.78 -26.53
C GLY A 42 -15.63 17.03 -27.90
N GLU A 43 -16.38 17.74 -28.73
CA GLU A 43 -15.98 18.09 -30.08
C GLU A 43 -15.62 19.57 -30.16
N CYS A 44 -14.32 19.88 -30.23
CA CYS A 44 -13.84 21.25 -30.32
C CYS A 44 -13.98 21.78 -31.75
N LYS A 45 -14.57 22.98 -31.90
CA LYS A 45 -14.61 23.69 -33.18
C LYS A 45 -13.17 24.00 -33.62
N GLY A 46 -12.78 23.48 -34.78
CA GLY A 46 -11.45 23.62 -35.36
C GLY A 46 -11.44 24.49 -36.62
N SER A 47 -10.26 24.70 -37.19
CA SER A 47 -10.07 25.42 -38.46
C SER A 47 -10.30 24.55 -39.72
N GLY A 48 -10.70 23.29 -39.54
CA GLY A 48 -11.01 22.35 -40.63
C GLY A 48 -12.52 22.07 -40.72
N SER A 49 -12.93 21.27 -41.72
CA SER A 49 -14.34 20.93 -41.98
C SER A 49 -14.98 20.02 -40.94
N GLN A 50 -14.19 19.34 -40.11
CA GLN A 50 -14.65 18.43 -39.06
C GLN A 50 -14.12 18.89 -37.69
N PRO A 51 -14.95 18.91 -36.64
CA PRO A 51 -14.51 19.28 -35.29
C PRO A 51 -13.54 18.23 -34.71
N TYR A 52 -12.67 18.65 -33.81
CA TYR A 52 -11.72 17.74 -33.17
C TYR A 52 -12.35 17.05 -31.97
N LEU A 53 -12.49 15.73 -32.03
CA LEU A 53 -12.91 14.90 -30.90
C LEU A 53 -11.77 14.86 -29.87
N VAL A 54 -12.08 15.26 -28.65
CA VAL A 54 -11.20 15.26 -27.48
C VAL A 54 -11.80 14.33 -26.44
N GLN A 55 -10.96 13.49 -25.83
CA GLN A 55 -11.36 12.42 -24.93
C GLN A 55 -10.38 12.40 -23.76
N ILE A 56 -10.89 12.36 -22.54
CA ILE A 56 -10.10 12.41 -21.30
C ILE A 56 -10.67 11.38 -20.33
N ASN A 57 -9.79 10.56 -19.75
CA ASN A 57 -10.14 9.65 -18.68
C ASN A 57 -9.93 10.39 -17.35
N LEU A 58 -10.91 10.38 -16.47
CA LEU A 58 -10.84 11.08 -15.18
C LEU A 58 -10.13 10.25 -14.09
N LYS A 59 -9.91 8.94 -14.29
CA LYS A 59 -9.20 8.04 -13.36
C LYS A 59 -7.66 8.13 -13.47
N GLY A 60 -7.13 8.96 -14.37
CA GLY A 60 -5.70 9.28 -14.54
C GLY A 60 -5.47 10.05 -15.86
N PRO A 61 -4.39 10.82 -16.05
CA PRO A 61 -4.27 11.77 -17.17
C PRO A 61 -3.96 11.07 -18.51
N LYS A 62 -4.88 10.22 -18.98
CA LYS A 62 -4.89 9.65 -20.32
C LYS A 62 -5.87 10.45 -21.15
N TYR A 63 -5.40 10.94 -22.28
CA TYR A 63 -6.17 11.78 -23.18
C TYR A 63 -5.88 11.43 -24.63
N LYS A 64 -6.85 11.71 -25.50
CA LYS A 64 -6.73 11.58 -26.94
C LYS A 64 -7.43 12.75 -27.60
N CYS A 65 -6.82 13.28 -28.64
CA CYS A 65 -7.42 14.30 -29.48
C CYS A 65 -7.18 13.94 -30.94
N SER A 66 -8.16 14.17 -31.81
CA SER A 66 -8.02 13.93 -33.26
C SER A 66 -7.26 15.03 -34.02
N CYS A 67 -6.73 16.05 -33.33
CA CYS A 67 -5.98 17.13 -33.97
C CYS A 67 -4.57 16.68 -34.43
N PRO A 68 -3.95 17.34 -35.44
CA PRO A 68 -2.68 16.90 -36.03
C PRO A 68 -1.43 17.16 -35.18
N VAL A 69 -1.58 17.72 -33.96
CA VAL A 69 -0.45 18.08 -33.08
C VAL A 69 0.22 16.83 -32.52
N ARG A 70 1.52 16.65 -32.80
CA ARG A 70 2.29 15.45 -32.42
C ARG A 70 2.88 15.48 -31.00
N LYS A 71 2.86 16.61 -30.31
CA LYS A 71 3.34 16.76 -28.92
C LYS A 71 2.14 16.93 -27.97
N PRO A 72 1.57 15.84 -27.45
CA PRO A 72 0.46 15.92 -26.52
C PRO A 72 0.94 16.23 -25.08
N PRO A 73 0.09 16.81 -24.21
CA PRO A 73 -1.28 17.23 -24.48
C PRO A 73 -1.34 18.49 -25.33
N CYS A 74 -2.25 18.51 -26.31
CA CYS A 74 -2.47 19.68 -27.15
C CYS A 74 -3.39 20.70 -26.46
N LYS A 75 -3.50 21.90 -27.03
CA LYS A 75 -4.40 22.95 -26.53
C LYS A 75 -5.87 22.48 -26.35
N HIS A 76 -6.37 21.57 -27.19
CA HIS A 76 -7.75 21.10 -27.09
C HIS A 76 -7.95 20.17 -25.88
N VAL A 77 -6.97 19.33 -25.57
CA VAL A 77 -6.98 18.48 -24.36
C VAL A 77 -6.98 19.37 -23.11
N LEU A 78 -6.06 20.33 -23.05
CA LEU A 78 -6.01 21.28 -21.93
C LEU A 78 -7.30 22.09 -21.82
N GLY A 79 -7.86 22.55 -22.94
CA GLY A 79 -9.11 23.29 -22.98
C GLY A 79 -10.30 22.50 -22.42
N LEU A 80 -10.42 21.20 -22.74
CA LEU A 80 -11.48 20.36 -22.20
C LEU A 80 -11.31 20.12 -20.70
N PHE A 81 -10.08 19.89 -20.23
CA PHE A 81 -9.75 19.77 -18.81
C PHE A 81 -10.10 21.06 -18.04
N PHE A 82 -9.64 22.22 -18.51
CA PHE A 82 -9.92 23.50 -17.86
C PHE A 82 -11.42 23.82 -17.84
N LEU A 83 -12.15 23.50 -18.92
CA LEU A 83 -13.61 23.67 -18.95
C LEU A 83 -14.31 22.76 -17.93
N PHE A 84 -13.87 21.51 -17.81
CA PHE A 84 -14.42 20.57 -16.85
C PHE A 84 -14.16 20.99 -15.39
N ALA A 85 -12.94 21.45 -15.10
CA ALA A 85 -12.57 21.96 -13.79
C ALA A 85 -13.38 23.22 -13.41
N LYS A 86 -13.58 24.13 -14.36
CA LYS A 86 -14.28 25.39 -14.13
C LYS A 86 -15.81 25.24 -14.07
N SER A 87 -16.38 24.32 -14.87
CA SER A 87 -17.83 24.25 -15.09
C SER A 87 -18.29 22.84 -15.47
N SER A 88 -18.04 21.85 -14.60
CA SER A 88 -18.45 20.45 -14.82
C SER A 88 -19.94 20.28 -15.15
N ALA A 89 -20.81 21.17 -14.68
CA ALA A 89 -22.24 21.18 -14.96
C ALA A 89 -22.62 21.32 -16.45
N VAL A 90 -21.72 21.81 -17.32
CA VAL A 90 -22.01 21.90 -18.76
C VAL A 90 -21.89 20.55 -19.49
N PHE A 91 -21.34 19.52 -18.83
CA PHE A 91 -21.16 18.19 -19.39
C PHE A 91 -22.38 17.32 -19.08
N LYS A 92 -23.01 16.78 -20.11
CA LYS A 92 -24.21 15.93 -19.93
C LYS A 92 -23.82 14.46 -19.82
N TYR A 93 -24.47 13.74 -18.92
CA TYR A 93 -24.29 12.30 -18.84
C TYR A 93 -24.77 11.63 -20.13
N GLN A 94 -23.91 10.82 -20.77
CA GLN A 94 -24.24 9.99 -21.92
C GLN A 94 -23.45 8.69 -21.92
N ALA A 95 -24.01 7.63 -22.52
CA ALA A 95 -23.24 6.43 -22.83
C ALA A 95 -22.11 6.79 -23.81
N PRO A 96 -20.86 6.33 -23.58
CA PRO A 96 -19.74 6.69 -24.43
C PRO A 96 -19.96 6.15 -25.86
N PRO A 97 -19.83 6.99 -26.90
CA PRO A 97 -19.86 6.53 -28.29
C PRO A 97 -18.81 5.45 -28.54
N GLU A 98 -19.00 4.64 -29.58
CA GLU A 98 -18.11 3.50 -29.88
C GLU A 98 -16.62 3.90 -29.93
N ALA A 99 -16.31 5.06 -30.52
CA ALA A 99 -14.94 5.60 -30.57
C ALA A 99 -14.35 5.94 -29.18
N VAL A 100 -15.19 6.36 -28.24
CA VAL A 100 -14.82 6.65 -26.84
C VAL A 100 -14.71 5.37 -26.04
N GLN A 101 -15.65 4.45 -26.21
CA GLN A 101 -15.63 3.15 -25.54
C GLN A 101 -14.42 2.30 -25.97
N ASN A 102 -14.12 2.25 -27.28
CA ASN A 102 -12.95 1.57 -27.85
C ASN A 102 -11.62 2.19 -27.37
N TRP A 103 -11.60 3.49 -27.11
CA TRP A 103 -10.42 4.15 -26.56
C TRP A 103 -10.26 3.85 -25.06
N LEU A 104 -11.34 3.94 -24.29
CA LEU A 104 -11.33 3.63 -22.86
C LEU A 104 -10.93 2.17 -22.58
N SER A 105 -11.44 1.21 -23.37
CA SER A 105 -11.12 -0.22 -23.21
C SER A 105 -9.63 -0.53 -23.45
N ARG A 106 -8.99 0.16 -24.39
CA ARG A 106 -7.54 0.07 -24.64
C ARG A 106 -6.69 0.61 -23.49
N HIS A 107 -7.24 1.49 -22.67
CA HIS A 107 -6.51 2.19 -21.60
C HIS A 107 -6.89 1.76 -20.18
N ASN A 108 -8.01 1.06 -20.01
CA ASN A 108 -8.34 0.37 -18.76
C ASN A 108 -7.61 -0.99 -18.64
N SER A 109 -6.93 -1.43 -19.70
CA SER A 109 -5.99 -2.56 -19.65
C SER A 109 -4.58 -2.08 -19.25
N PRO A 110 -3.91 -2.72 -18.27
CA PRO A 110 -2.53 -2.37 -17.93
C PRO A 110 -1.58 -2.73 -19.09
N THR A 111 -0.67 -1.80 -19.36
CA THR A 111 0.38 -1.79 -20.39
C THR A 111 1.00 -3.15 -20.74
N VAL A 112 0.86 -3.56 -22.01
CA VAL A 112 1.87 -4.33 -22.77
C VAL A 112 1.90 -3.78 -24.21
N SER A 113 3.08 -3.43 -24.69
CA SER A 113 3.37 -2.95 -26.04
C SER A 113 3.16 -4.03 -27.11
N THR A 114 2.56 -3.63 -28.24
CA THR A 114 2.72 -4.13 -29.63
C THR A 114 2.91 -5.65 -29.81
N THR A 115 2.02 -6.41 -30.47
CA THR A 115 1.68 -6.29 -31.90
C THR A 115 0.48 -7.19 -32.24
N LYS A 116 -0.27 -6.80 -33.27
CA LYS A 116 -1.15 -7.59 -34.18
C LYS A 116 -2.46 -8.19 -33.62
N THR A 117 -3.54 -7.55 -34.08
CA THR A 117 -4.76 -8.17 -34.64
C THR A 117 -5.12 -9.55 -34.14
N THR A 118 -6.15 -9.65 -33.30
CA THR A 118 -7.19 -10.66 -33.53
C THR A 118 -8.51 -10.21 -32.92
N LYS A 119 -9.57 -10.48 -33.70
CA LYS A 119 -10.97 -10.27 -33.40
C LYS A 119 -11.34 -10.96 -32.07
N THR A 120 -12.31 -10.37 -31.40
CA THR A 120 -13.05 -10.94 -30.28
C THR A 120 -13.58 -12.33 -30.66
N SER A 121 -12.98 -13.36 -30.08
CA SER A 121 -13.64 -14.62 -29.77
C SER A 121 -13.19 -15.02 -28.37
N SER A 122 -14.14 -15.35 -27.51
CA SER A 122 -13.92 -16.07 -26.27
C SER A 122 -13.30 -17.43 -26.61
N LEU A 123 -11.98 -17.47 -26.75
CA LEU A 123 -11.23 -18.70 -26.97
C LEU A 123 -10.91 -19.30 -25.61
N ILE A 124 -11.56 -20.42 -25.31
CA ILE A 124 -11.01 -21.43 -24.40
C ILE A 124 -9.60 -21.70 -24.90
N LYS A 125 -8.60 -21.25 -24.13
CA LYS A 125 -7.18 -21.48 -24.48
C LYS A 125 -6.99 -22.98 -24.61
N THR A 126 -6.34 -23.38 -25.70
CA THR A 126 -5.99 -24.80 -25.86
C THR A 126 -5.00 -25.22 -24.77
N ASP A 127 -5.01 -26.49 -24.38
CA ASP A 127 -4.09 -27.02 -23.35
C ASP A 127 -2.62 -26.73 -23.69
N GLN A 128 -2.28 -26.72 -24.98
CA GLN A 128 -0.94 -26.37 -25.47
C GLN A 128 -0.58 -24.89 -25.25
N GLU A 129 -1.53 -23.97 -25.39
CA GLU A 129 -1.31 -22.54 -25.12
C GLU A 129 -1.20 -22.25 -23.63
N LEU A 130 -2.00 -22.95 -22.82
CA LEU A 130 -1.90 -22.90 -21.35
C LEU A 130 -0.53 -23.39 -20.88
N GLU A 131 -0.05 -24.50 -21.44
CA GLU A 131 1.24 -25.07 -21.06
C GLU A 131 2.42 -24.18 -21.48
N LYS A 132 2.39 -23.62 -22.70
CA LYS A 132 3.38 -22.61 -23.13
C LYS A 132 3.37 -21.38 -22.23
N ALA A 133 2.19 -20.92 -21.80
CA ALA A 133 2.07 -19.78 -20.89
C ALA A 133 2.64 -20.09 -19.49
N LYS A 134 2.43 -21.31 -18.96
CA LYS A 134 3.04 -21.78 -17.71
C LYS A 134 4.57 -21.84 -17.82
N GLN A 135 5.10 -22.45 -18.87
CA GLN A 135 6.55 -22.52 -19.11
C GLN A 135 7.18 -21.12 -19.23
N ALA A 136 6.53 -20.20 -19.95
CA ALA A 136 7.00 -18.82 -20.06
C ALA A 136 6.92 -18.05 -18.73
N LYS A 137 5.95 -18.35 -17.86
CA LYS A 137 5.86 -17.79 -16.50
C LYS A 137 7.01 -18.32 -15.63
N GLU A 138 7.27 -19.62 -15.69
CA GLU A 138 8.35 -20.27 -14.95
C GLU A 138 9.72 -19.75 -15.38
N LYS A 139 9.99 -19.66 -16.69
CA LYS A 139 11.24 -19.10 -17.20
C LYS A 139 11.47 -17.66 -16.73
N ARG A 140 10.44 -16.81 -16.76
CA ARG A 140 10.51 -15.43 -16.24
C ARG A 140 10.76 -15.39 -14.74
N TRP A 141 10.18 -16.32 -14.00
CA TRP A 141 10.40 -16.46 -12.57
C TRP A 141 11.85 -16.86 -12.27
N GLN A 142 12.39 -17.85 -12.97
CA GLN A 142 13.79 -18.27 -12.85
C GLN A 142 14.77 -17.14 -13.16
N GLN A 143 14.53 -16.38 -14.25
CA GLN A 143 15.34 -15.20 -14.57
C GLN A 143 15.27 -14.14 -13.46
N ARG A 144 14.09 -13.93 -12.87
CA ARG A 144 13.95 -13.03 -11.72
C ARG A 144 14.75 -13.52 -10.51
N VAL A 145 14.68 -14.80 -10.19
CA VAL A 145 15.45 -15.40 -9.09
C VAL A 145 16.96 -15.29 -9.33
N GLN A 146 17.43 -15.41 -10.57
CA GLN A 146 18.84 -15.18 -10.92
C GLN A 146 19.29 -13.74 -10.68
N LEU A 147 18.46 -12.76 -11.08
CA LEU A 147 18.71 -11.34 -10.76
C LEU A 147 18.74 -11.10 -9.25
N MET A 148 17.79 -11.67 -8.51
CA MET A 148 17.76 -11.59 -7.04
C MET A 148 19.02 -12.20 -6.43
N SER A 149 19.49 -13.34 -6.94
CA SER A 149 20.74 -13.98 -6.48
C SER A 149 21.93 -13.06 -6.67
N SER A 150 22.07 -12.46 -7.86
CA SER A 150 23.17 -11.53 -8.15
C SER A 150 23.11 -10.31 -7.23
N GLY A 151 21.91 -9.79 -6.95
CA GLY A 151 21.72 -8.72 -5.99
C GLY A 151 22.10 -9.10 -4.55
N MET A 152 21.77 -10.32 -4.10
CA MET A 152 22.17 -10.79 -2.76
C MET A 152 23.69 -10.92 -2.64
N ASP A 153 24.37 -11.38 -3.69
CA ASP A 153 25.84 -11.47 -3.70
C ASP A 153 26.48 -10.07 -3.64
N GLU A 154 25.97 -9.10 -4.39
CA GLU A 154 26.43 -7.71 -4.29
C GLU A 154 26.15 -7.08 -2.92
N LEU A 155 24.97 -7.37 -2.34
CA LEU A 155 24.61 -6.87 -1.02
C LEU A 155 25.51 -7.43 0.08
N GLU A 156 25.87 -8.71 -0.01
CA GLU A 156 26.78 -9.35 0.93
C GLU A 156 28.18 -8.73 0.89
N LEU A 157 28.71 -8.47 -0.31
CA LEU A 157 29.98 -7.79 -0.48
C LEU A 157 29.94 -6.39 0.15
N TRP A 158 28.88 -5.63 -0.14
CA TRP A 158 28.68 -4.30 0.46
C TRP A 158 28.58 -4.37 1.99
N LEU A 159 27.84 -5.34 2.53
CA LEU A 159 27.67 -5.53 3.97
C LEU A 159 28.99 -5.92 4.66
N THR A 160 29.76 -6.80 4.04
CA THR A 160 31.09 -7.21 4.52
C THR A 160 32.04 -6.02 4.53
N ASP A 161 31.99 -5.17 3.50
CA ASP A 161 32.78 -3.95 3.45
C ASP A 161 32.38 -2.93 4.51
N VAL A 162 31.08 -2.76 4.80
CA VAL A 162 30.58 -1.93 5.92
C VAL A 162 31.18 -2.39 7.23
N VAL A 163 31.12 -3.70 7.51
CA VAL A 163 31.67 -4.27 8.75
C VAL A 163 33.19 -4.11 8.80
N ARG A 164 33.89 -4.40 7.71
CA ARG A 164 35.35 -4.29 7.59
C ARG A 164 35.85 -2.86 7.80
N GLN A 165 35.12 -1.87 7.29
CA GLN A 165 35.43 -0.45 7.49
C GLN A 165 35.08 0.04 8.89
N GLY A 166 34.32 -0.74 9.66
CA GLY A 166 33.83 -0.38 10.99
C GLY A 166 32.48 0.31 10.92
N ILE A 167 31.50 -0.22 11.67
CA ILE A 167 30.10 0.23 11.64
C ILE A 167 29.97 1.69 12.10
N ALA A 168 30.85 2.18 12.97
CA ALA A 168 30.88 3.59 13.37
C ALA A 168 31.02 4.55 12.17
N ASN A 169 31.62 4.12 11.06
CA ASN A 169 31.79 4.95 9.89
C ASN A 169 30.52 5.15 9.07
N VAL A 170 29.41 4.44 9.36
CA VAL A 170 28.16 4.60 8.58
C VAL A 170 27.50 5.96 8.77
N GLU A 171 27.71 6.61 9.91
CA GLU A 171 27.17 7.94 10.24
C GLU A 171 27.78 9.04 9.37
N VAL A 172 29.08 8.93 9.06
CA VAL A 172 29.78 9.90 8.21
C VAL A 172 29.61 9.62 6.71
N GLN A 173 28.97 8.50 6.34
CA GLN A 173 28.69 8.21 4.93
C GLN A 173 27.64 9.14 4.35
N LYS A 174 27.84 9.55 3.10
CA LYS A 174 26.88 10.36 2.36
C LYS A 174 25.64 9.53 2.01
N ALA A 175 24.50 10.19 1.83
CA ALA A 175 23.27 9.55 1.36
C ALA A 175 23.45 8.71 0.07
N SER A 176 24.37 9.11 -0.81
CA SER A 176 24.70 8.35 -2.03
C SER A 176 25.22 6.94 -1.75
N PHE A 177 25.92 6.72 -0.64
CA PHE A 177 26.42 5.40 -0.23
C PHE A 177 25.27 4.39 -0.08
N TRP A 178 24.21 4.80 0.63
CA TRP A 178 23.02 4.00 0.86
C TRP A 178 22.12 3.92 -0.38
N ASN A 179 21.88 5.06 -1.03
CA ASN A 179 20.96 5.14 -2.17
C ASN A 179 21.46 4.37 -3.39
N HIS A 180 22.78 4.32 -3.61
CA HIS A 180 23.37 3.53 -4.70
C HIS A 180 23.13 2.04 -4.50
N THR A 181 23.40 1.51 -3.31
CA THR A 181 23.15 0.10 -2.98
C THR A 181 21.65 -0.21 -3.02
N ALA A 182 20.80 0.68 -2.50
CA ALA A 182 19.34 0.51 -2.57
C ALA A 182 18.84 0.45 -4.02
N ALA A 183 19.33 1.33 -4.92
CA ALA A 183 18.97 1.31 -6.34
C ALA A 183 19.34 -0.03 -7.01
N LYS A 184 20.54 -0.56 -6.71
CA LYS A 184 20.95 -1.88 -7.19
C LYS A 184 20.00 -2.99 -6.73
N MET A 185 19.52 -2.94 -5.49
CA MET A 185 18.53 -3.91 -5.00
C MET A 185 17.20 -3.82 -5.75
N MET A 186 16.76 -2.62 -6.13
CA MET A 186 15.58 -2.45 -6.99
C MET A 186 15.77 -3.13 -8.36
N ASP A 187 16.93 -2.91 -8.98
CA ASP A 187 17.28 -3.48 -10.28
C ASP A 187 17.34 -5.02 -10.22
N ALA A 188 17.93 -5.54 -9.13
CA ALA A 188 17.99 -6.96 -8.79
C ALA A 188 16.65 -7.58 -8.35
N LYS A 189 15.54 -6.85 -8.42
CA LYS A 189 14.18 -7.32 -8.08
C LYS A 189 13.98 -7.65 -6.58
N LEU A 190 14.71 -6.96 -5.72
CA LEU A 190 14.66 -6.99 -4.25
C LEU A 190 14.13 -5.66 -3.66
N PRO A 191 12.91 -5.21 -4.02
CA PRO A 191 12.44 -3.90 -3.61
C PRO A 191 12.29 -3.74 -2.09
N ARG A 192 11.99 -4.81 -1.35
CA ARG A 192 11.91 -4.71 0.11
C ARG A 192 13.28 -4.40 0.72
N ILE A 193 14.35 -5.01 0.22
CA ILE A 193 15.72 -4.76 0.68
C ILE A 193 16.15 -3.33 0.34
N SER A 194 15.80 -2.83 -0.85
CA SER A 194 16.01 -1.41 -1.20
C SER A 194 15.37 -0.47 -0.18
N THR A 195 14.07 -0.66 0.09
CA THR A 195 13.34 0.15 1.08
C THR A 195 13.97 0.00 2.48
N TYR A 196 14.37 -1.22 2.86
CA TYR A 196 15.00 -1.50 4.15
C TYR A 196 16.31 -0.73 4.34
N LEU A 197 17.17 -0.66 3.31
CA LEU A 197 18.41 0.12 3.34
C LEU A 197 18.14 1.62 3.53
N LYS A 198 17.11 2.16 2.85
CA LYS A 198 16.70 3.57 3.01
C LYS A 198 16.18 3.86 4.42
N GLU A 199 15.34 2.96 4.96
CA GLU A 199 14.86 3.03 6.35
C GLU A 199 16.03 2.97 7.35
N THR A 200 17.03 2.10 7.12
CA THR A 200 18.23 2.02 7.98
C THR A 200 19.01 3.33 7.96
N HIS A 201 19.21 3.92 6.78
CA HIS A 201 19.88 5.21 6.67
C HIS A 201 19.10 6.33 7.37
N GLN A 202 17.76 6.31 7.30
CA GLN A 202 16.94 7.28 8.02
C GLN A 202 17.13 7.18 9.54
N ILE A 203 17.28 5.96 10.08
CA ILE A 203 17.53 5.77 11.52
C ILE A 203 18.84 6.43 11.95
N VAL A 204 19.91 6.27 11.16
CA VAL A 204 21.22 6.92 11.40
C VAL A 204 21.06 8.44 11.54
N LEU A 205 20.20 9.05 10.73
CA LEU A 205 20.00 10.51 10.71
C LEU A 205 19.11 11.03 11.85
N GLN A 206 18.25 10.19 12.42
CA GLN A 206 17.16 10.62 13.31
C GLN A 206 17.36 10.26 14.78
N HIS A 207 18.20 9.27 15.10
CA HIS A 207 18.31 8.75 16.46
C HIS A 207 19.71 8.93 17.03
N GLN A 208 19.81 9.43 18.27
CA GLN A 208 21.10 9.54 18.97
C GLN A 208 21.71 8.16 19.30
N ASN A 209 20.87 7.17 19.62
CA ASN A 209 21.26 5.78 19.85
C ASN A 209 21.08 4.92 18.60
N TRP A 210 21.44 5.45 17.43
CA TRP A 210 21.27 4.76 16.15
C TRP A 210 22.08 3.46 16.07
N SER A 211 23.23 3.37 16.74
CA SER A 211 24.22 2.31 16.57
C SER A 211 23.64 0.91 16.82
N GLU A 212 22.97 0.72 17.95
CA GLU A 212 22.35 -0.56 18.32
C GLU A 212 21.31 -1.01 17.29
N GLN A 213 20.42 -0.10 16.91
CA GLN A 213 19.37 -0.39 15.93
C GLN A 213 19.96 -0.70 14.55
N VAL A 214 20.96 0.06 14.10
CA VAL A 214 21.59 -0.14 12.80
C VAL A 214 22.37 -1.44 12.76
N VAL A 215 23.09 -1.80 13.83
CA VAL A 215 23.76 -3.12 13.93
C VAL A 215 22.75 -4.26 13.81
N ALA A 216 21.64 -4.20 14.55
CA ALA A 216 20.59 -5.21 14.46
C ALA A 216 20.02 -5.32 13.03
N ARG A 217 19.79 -4.17 12.38
CA ARG A 217 19.28 -4.12 11.00
C ARG A 217 20.26 -4.65 9.96
N LEU A 218 21.55 -4.36 10.11
CA LEU A 218 22.61 -4.95 9.27
C LEU A 218 22.70 -6.47 9.47
N GLY A 219 22.54 -6.94 10.70
CA GLY A 219 22.42 -8.37 11.01
C GLY A 219 21.20 -9.01 10.33
N GLU A 220 20.05 -8.34 10.34
CA GLU A 220 18.85 -8.83 9.63
C GLU A 220 19.10 -8.95 8.12
N LEU A 221 19.77 -7.97 7.50
CA LEU A 221 20.16 -8.07 6.08
C LEU A 221 21.04 -9.29 5.81
N TYR A 222 21.98 -9.61 6.69
CA TYR A 222 22.78 -10.83 6.57
C TYR A 222 21.91 -12.08 6.65
N LEU A 223 20.95 -12.13 7.57
CA LEU A 223 20.01 -13.26 7.67
C LEU A 223 19.13 -13.39 6.42
N TRP A 224 18.73 -12.29 5.80
CA TRP A 224 18.03 -12.28 4.50
C TRP A 224 18.88 -12.88 3.38
N ILE A 225 20.15 -12.49 3.30
CA ILE A 225 21.12 -13.03 2.33
C ILE A 225 21.27 -14.54 2.54
N GLU A 226 21.53 -14.97 3.77
CA GLU A 226 21.75 -16.37 4.11
C GLU A 226 20.51 -17.23 3.86
N ALA A 227 19.33 -16.74 4.23
CA ALA A 227 18.06 -17.40 3.94
C ALA A 227 17.83 -17.55 2.43
N PHE A 228 18.18 -16.53 1.64
CA PHE A 228 18.08 -16.60 0.20
C PHE A 228 19.09 -17.56 -0.43
N LYS A 229 20.34 -17.59 0.03
CA LYS A 229 21.34 -18.56 -0.43
C LYS A 229 20.93 -20.00 -0.14
N LYS A 230 20.40 -20.24 1.06
CA LYS A 230 19.93 -21.55 1.53
C LYS A 230 18.48 -21.86 1.13
N ARG A 231 17.87 -21.05 0.25
CA ARG A 231 16.44 -21.18 -0.14
C ARG A 231 16.05 -22.57 -0.60
N ALA A 232 16.94 -23.30 -1.27
CA ALA A 232 16.70 -24.66 -1.74
C ALA A 232 16.44 -25.67 -0.59
N ASN A 233 16.91 -25.36 0.63
CA ASN A 233 16.70 -26.19 1.82
C ASN A 233 15.41 -25.84 2.57
N LEU A 234 14.71 -24.76 2.17
CA LEU A 234 13.44 -24.37 2.78
C LEU A 234 12.29 -25.18 2.17
N SER A 235 11.23 -25.40 2.97
CA SER A 235 9.99 -25.98 2.45
C SER A 235 9.40 -25.09 1.35
N PRO A 236 8.60 -25.64 0.40
CA PRO A 236 7.98 -24.84 -0.65
C PRO A 236 7.21 -23.63 -0.12
N ASP A 237 6.51 -23.77 1.00
CA ASP A 237 5.75 -22.69 1.63
C ASP A 237 6.66 -21.59 2.20
N LEU A 238 7.78 -21.97 2.83
CA LEU A 238 8.77 -21.01 3.33
C LEU A 238 9.52 -20.30 2.19
N GLN A 239 9.78 -20.99 1.08
CA GLN A 239 10.35 -20.37 -0.11
C GLN A 239 9.42 -19.30 -0.67
N GLU A 240 8.13 -19.61 -0.79
CA GLU A 240 7.12 -18.65 -1.27
C GLU A 240 6.95 -17.45 -0.31
N GLU A 241 6.97 -17.70 1.01
CA GLU A 241 6.99 -16.66 2.04
C GLU A 241 8.21 -15.74 1.86
N LEU A 242 9.42 -16.32 1.77
CA LEU A 242 10.68 -15.59 1.54
C LEU A 242 10.57 -14.68 0.30
N TYR A 243 10.14 -15.23 -0.83
CA TYR A 243 10.03 -14.45 -2.06
C TYR A 243 9.01 -13.32 -1.97
N ARG A 244 7.87 -13.55 -1.32
CA ARG A 244 6.87 -12.50 -1.11
C ARG A 244 7.43 -11.38 -0.25
N MET A 245 8.10 -11.73 0.83
CA MET A 245 8.66 -10.74 1.74
C MET A 245 9.82 -9.95 1.11
N LEU A 246 10.57 -10.56 0.17
CA LEU A 246 11.55 -9.84 -0.66
C LEU A 246 10.91 -8.94 -1.74
N GLY A 247 9.61 -9.06 -1.99
CA GLY A 247 8.87 -8.19 -2.89
C GLY A 247 8.21 -8.87 -4.11
N LYS A 248 7.98 -10.19 -4.07
CA LYS A 248 7.12 -10.86 -5.06
C LYS A 248 5.67 -10.35 -4.90
N THR A 249 5.19 -9.61 -5.90
CA THR A 249 3.83 -9.05 -5.90
C THR A 249 2.79 -10.12 -6.24
N VAL A 250 1.69 -10.13 -5.48
CA VAL A 250 0.46 -10.89 -5.79
C VAL A 250 -0.66 -9.89 -6.03
N LYS A 251 -1.44 -10.08 -7.11
CA LYS A 251 -2.54 -9.17 -7.44
C LYS A 251 -3.75 -9.45 -6.55
N LYS A 252 -4.48 -8.40 -6.15
CA LYS A 252 -5.73 -8.52 -5.37
C LYS A 252 -6.73 -9.48 -6.04
N ALA A 253 -6.92 -9.37 -7.35
CA ALA A 253 -7.82 -10.24 -8.12
C ALA A 253 -7.43 -11.73 -8.00
N ASP A 254 -6.14 -12.05 -8.14
CA ASP A 254 -5.65 -13.42 -8.03
C ASP A 254 -5.91 -14.01 -6.62
N VAL A 255 -5.82 -13.18 -5.57
CA VAL A 255 -6.13 -13.62 -4.19
C VAL A 255 -7.62 -13.92 -4.05
N ILE A 256 -8.49 -13.05 -4.57
CA ILE A 256 -9.95 -13.24 -4.51
C ILE A 256 -10.39 -14.48 -5.29
N GLU A 257 -9.78 -14.74 -6.44
CA GLU A 257 -10.14 -15.86 -7.33
C GLU A 257 -9.63 -17.21 -6.81
N ASN A 258 -8.39 -17.25 -6.29
CA ASN A 258 -7.71 -18.52 -6.02
C ASN A 258 -7.73 -18.95 -4.54
N ASN A 259 -8.02 -18.04 -3.60
CA ASN A 259 -7.95 -18.33 -2.17
C ASN A 259 -9.35 -18.43 -1.55
N PRO A 260 -9.54 -19.33 -0.57
CA PRO A 260 -10.82 -19.50 0.10
C PRO A 260 -11.21 -18.20 0.83
N ALA A 261 -12.44 -17.75 0.60
CA ALA A 261 -12.98 -16.56 1.23
C ALA A 261 -13.68 -16.92 2.54
N ILE A 262 -13.45 -16.11 3.58
CA ILE A 262 -14.08 -16.25 4.89
C ILE A 262 -15.18 -15.19 5.00
N LYS A 263 -16.41 -15.65 5.17
CA LYS A 263 -17.57 -14.79 5.43
C LYS A 263 -17.69 -14.55 6.94
N ASP A 264 -17.71 -13.30 7.34
CA ASP A 264 -17.92 -12.90 8.75
C ASP A 264 -18.47 -11.46 8.80
N ASN A 265 -18.79 -11.02 10.02
CA ASN A 265 -18.91 -9.60 10.34
C ASN A 265 -17.57 -9.12 10.90
N TRP A 266 -16.90 -8.24 10.17
CA TRP A 266 -15.55 -7.79 10.46
C TRP A 266 -15.60 -6.43 11.15
N LEU A 267 -15.27 -6.41 12.43
CA LEU A 267 -15.18 -5.18 13.21
C LEU A 267 -13.84 -4.49 12.92
N VAL A 268 -13.87 -3.20 12.59
CA VAL A 268 -12.66 -2.39 12.42
C VAL A 268 -12.11 -2.03 13.80
N ILE A 269 -11.04 -2.70 14.22
CA ILE A 269 -10.49 -2.59 15.58
C ILE A 269 -9.32 -1.60 15.69
N GLY A 270 -8.65 -1.27 14.59
CA GLY A 270 -7.52 -0.35 14.63
C GLY A 270 -7.14 0.14 13.25
N LYS A 271 -6.55 1.34 13.20
CA LYS A 271 -6.09 1.97 11.96
C LYS A 271 -4.78 2.68 12.21
N LYS A 272 -3.86 2.58 11.26
CA LYS A 272 -2.62 3.36 11.22
C LYS A 272 -2.40 3.89 9.81
N GLU A 273 -2.19 5.19 9.72
CA GLU A 273 -1.88 5.89 8.47
C GLU A 273 -0.49 6.52 8.60
N GLY A 274 0.17 6.74 7.46
CA GLY A 274 1.48 7.37 7.44
C GLY A 274 2.02 7.48 6.03
N VAL A 275 3.26 7.98 5.94
CA VAL A 275 4.00 8.09 4.69
C VAL A 275 5.18 7.13 4.77
N ASP A 276 5.37 6.30 3.76
CA ASP A 276 6.53 5.43 3.69
C ASP A 276 7.78 6.20 3.20
N ILE A 277 8.95 5.55 3.28
CA ILE A 277 10.23 6.15 2.87
C ILE A 277 10.31 6.50 1.38
N GLU A 278 9.38 6.00 0.56
CA GLU A 278 9.25 6.32 -0.87
C GLU A 278 8.25 7.47 -1.12
N GLY A 279 7.73 8.11 -0.05
CA GLY A 279 6.78 9.21 -0.14
C GLY A 279 5.34 8.77 -0.44
N ARG A 280 5.02 7.49 -0.26
CA ARG A 280 3.67 6.96 -0.53
C ARG A 280 2.86 6.95 0.75
N ASN A 281 1.63 7.43 0.68
CA ASN A 281 0.70 7.30 1.79
C ASN A 281 0.33 5.82 1.93
N PHE A 282 0.46 5.26 3.11
CA PHE A 282 0.01 3.91 3.42
C PHE A 282 -1.06 3.94 4.49
N ARG A 283 -1.93 2.93 4.48
CA ARG A 283 -2.91 2.71 5.54
C ARG A 283 -2.97 1.23 5.88
N ARG A 284 -2.85 0.94 7.17
CA ARG A 284 -3.10 -0.37 7.77
C ARG A 284 -4.42 -0.31 8.53
N VAL A 285 -5.35 -1.19 8.18
CA VAL A 285 -6.63 -1.35 8.88
C VAL A 285 -6.69 -2.76 9.41
N TRP A 286 -6.85 -2.87 10.71
CA TRP A 286 -7.02 -4.13 11.41
C TRP A 286 -8.50 -4.42 11.66
N LEU A 287 -8.88 -5.66 11.38
CA LEU A 287 -10.23 -6.17 11.52
C LEU A 287 -10.23 -7.38 12.46
N GLN A 288 -11.32 -7.60 13.19
CA GLN A 288 -11.62 -8.86 13.88
C GLN A 288 -12.96 -9.41 13.40
N GLY A 289 -12.98 -10.68 13.00
CA GLY A 289 -14.23 -11.39 12.72
C GLY A 289 -14.98 -11.70 14.02
N GLN A 290 -16.27 -11.36 14.09
CA GLN A 290 -17.10 -11.61 15.28
C GLN A 290 -17.37 -13.10 15.52
N SER A 291 -17.48 -13.90 14.45
CA SER A 291 -17.82 -15.32 14.56
C SER A 291 -16.58 -16.21 14.57
N THR A 292 -15.51 -15.75 13.92
CA THR A 292 -14.30 -16.55 13.68
C THR A 292 -13.12 -16.18 14.57
N ASP A 293 -13.19 -15.05 15.28
CA ASP A 293 -12.09 -14.40 16.02
C ASP A 293 -10.83 -14.12 15.19
N LYS A 294 -10.90 -14.29 13.87
CA LYS A 294 -9.74 -14.09 13.00
C LYS A 294 -9.43 -12.61 12.88
N LYS A 295 -8.15 -12.29 12.94
CA LYS A 295 -7.64 -10.95 12.65
C LYS A 295 -7.29 -10.82 11.18
N ALA A 296 -7.66 -9.72 10.55
CA ALA A 296 -7.29 -9.39 9.18
C ALA A 296 -6.63 -8.01 9.10
N LEU A 297 -5.63 -7.89 8.22
CA LEU A 297 -4.98 -6.64 7.87
C LEU A 297 -5.33 -6.27 6.42
N ILE A 298 -6.02 -5.14 6.26
CA ILE A 298 -6.13 -4.46 4.97
C ILE A 298 -4.98 -3.47 4.87
N LEU A 299 -4.13 -3.65 3.85
CA LEU A 299 -2.99 -2.78 3.57
C LEU A 299 -3.20 -2.07 2.23
N ASP A 300 -3.46 -0.76 2.32
CA ASP A 300 -3.67 0.12 1.19
C ASP A 300 -2.50 1.09 1.02
N TYR A 301 -2.25 1.47 -0.23
CA TYR A 301 -1.32 2.52 -0.60
C TYR A 301 -2.06 3.53 -1.47
N ALA A 302 -1.83 4.81 -1.22
CA ALA A 302 -2.31 5.92 -2.01
C ALA A 302 -1.11 6.75 -2.48
N PHE A 303 -1.15 7.15 -3.75
CA PHE A 303 -0.11 7.98 -4.36
C PHE A 303 -0.66 9.38 -4.59
N GLY A 304 0.05 10.39 -4.09
CA GLY A 304 -0.39 11.79 -4.17
C GLY A 304 -1.78 12.00 -3.53
N HIS A 305 -2.62 12.82 -4.17
CA HIS A 305 -3.94 13.22 -3.63
C HIS A 305 -5.10 12.28 -4.01
N ILE A 306 -4.83 11.05 -4.48
CA ILE A 306 -5.87 10.15 -5.00
C ILE A 306 -6.73 9.55 -3.86
N GLY A 307 -6.28 9.63 -2.61
CA GLY A 307 -6.96 9.07 -1.45
C GLY A 307 -7.02 7.55 -1.48
N TYR A 308 -7.67 6.95 -0.48
CA TYR A 308 -7.91 5.50 -0.46
C TYR A 308 -9.23 5.14 -1.12
N GLU A 309 -9.30 3.96 -1.74
CA GLU A 309 -10.47 3.47 -2.47
C GLU A 309 -11.72 3.33 -1.58
N HIS A 310 -11.52 2.79 -0.38
CA HIS A 310 -12.57 2.58 0.61
C HIS A 310 -12.31 3.40 1.87
N GLN A 311 -13.37 3.79 2.56
CA GLN A 311 -13.28 4.35 3.91
C GLN A 311 -13.47 3.23 4.94
N TYR A 312 -12.62 3.25 5.96
CA TYR A 312 -12.69 2.34 7.09
C TYR A 312 -12.65 3.20 8.35
N ILE A 313 -13.72 3.12 9.15
CA ILE A 313 -13.85 3.87 10.40
C ILE A 313 -13.69 2.87 11.54
N VAL A 314 -12.83 3.17 12.51
CA VAL A 314 -12.65 2.31 13.69
C VAL A 314 -13.95 2.27 14.48
N GLY A 315 -14.41 1.08 14.85
CA GLY A 315 -15.72 0.84 15.44
C GLY A 315 -16.78 0.34 14.45
N ASP A 316 -16.57 0.52 13.14
CA ASP A 316 -17.53 0.04 12.15
C ASP A 316 -17.52 -1.48 12.03
N LEU A 317 -18.71 -2.04 11.81
CA LEU A 317 -18.88 -3.45 11.49
C LEU A 317 -19.10 -3.60 9.98
N LEU A 318 -18.30 -4.45 9.34
CA LEU A 318 -18.33 -4.67 7.90
C LEU A 318 -18.74 -6.11 7.61
N LYS A 319 -19.91 -6.30 7.00
CA LYS A 319 -20.39 -7.62 6.60
C LYS A 319 -19.85 -7.95 5.22
N GLY A 320 -19.06 -9.00 5.11
CA GLY A 320 -18.42 -9.32 3.83
C GLY A 320 -17.56 -10.57 3.85
N GLN A 321 -16.90 -10.80 2.72
CA GLN A 321 -16.01 -11.93 2.52
C GLN A 321 -14.56 -11.46 2.35
N LEU A 322 -13.65 -12.01 3.16
CA LEU A 322 -12.23 -11.76 3.08
C LEU A 322 -11.48 -12.96 2.49
N ALA A 323 -10.71 -12.71 1.45
CA ALA A 323 -9.70 -13.66 0.96
C ALA A 323 -8.33 -13.25 1.51
N TYR A 324 -7.66 -14.17 2.19
CA TYR A 324 -6.34 -13.93 2.77
C TYR A 324 -5.25 -14.20 1.74
N TYR A 325 -4.17 -13.42 1.78
CA TYR A 325 -2.96 -13.74 1.01
C TYR A 325 -2.35 -15.03 1.59
N SER A 326 -2.00 -15.98 0.73
CA SER A 326 -1.40 -17.25 1.16
C SER A 326 -0.12 -16.98 1.94
N SER A 327 -0.03 -17.45 3.18
CA SER A 327 1.11 -17.25 4.08
C SER A 327 1.09 -18.34 5.14
N LEU A 328 2.24 -18.61 5.75
CA LEU A 328 2.34 -19.47 6.93
C LEU A 328 1.62 -18.88 8.16
N CYS A 329 1.50 -17.55 8.20
CA CYS A 329 0.78 -16.81 9.24
C CYS A 329 -0.08 -15.73 8.57
N PRO A 330 -1.21 -16.12 7.96
CA PRO A 330 -1.99 -15.22 7.11
C PRO A 330 -2.67 -14.14 7.94
N GLN A 331 -2.21 -12.90 7.77
CA GLN A 331 -2.82 -11.70 8.35
C GLN A 331 -3.40 -10.80 7.26
N ARG A 332 -2.66 -10.60 6.16
CA ARG A 332 -3.09 -9.71 5.09
C ARG A 332 -4.28 -10.31 4.34
N ALA A 333 -5.31 -9.51 4.12
CA ALA A 333 -6.51 -9.92 3.41
C ALA A 333 -6.99 -8.83 2.44
N VAL A 334 -7.95 -9.20 1.61
CA VAL A 334 -8.67 -8.29 0.71
C VAL A 334 -10.15 -8.65 0.70
N PHE A 335 -11.00 -7.62 0.69
CA PHE A 335 -12.43 -7.80 0.46
C PHE A 335 -12.70 -8.04 -1.02
N ALA A 336 -13.55 -9.03 -1.31
CA ALA A 336 -14.18 -9.11 -2.63
C ALA A 336 -15.29 -8.04 -2.75
N HIS A 337 -16.13 -7.96 -1.71
CA HIS A 337 -17.17 -6.97 -1.51
C HIS A 337 -17.53 -6.95 -0.02
N PHE A 338 -18.00 -5.80 0.48
CA PHE A 338 -18.52 -5.67 1.84
C PHE A 338 -19.58 -4.56 1.89
N GLU A 339 -20.42 -4.66 2.91
CA GLU A 339 -21.45 -3.68 3.25
C GLU A 339 -21.29 -3.27 4.72
N SER A 340 -21.66 -2.04 5.06
CA SER A 340 -21.75 -1.62 6.46
C SER A 340 -22.87 -2.38 7.16
N ALA A 341 -22.60 -2.85 8.37
CA ALA A 341 -23.56 -3.52 9.23
C ALA A 341 -23.75 -2.73 10.52
N PRO A 342 -24.97 -2.73 11.09
CA PRO A 342 -25.22 -2.13 12.38
C PRO A 342 -24.59 -2.96 13.52
N LEU A 343 -24.09 -2.27 14.54
CA LEU A 343 -23.60 -2.89 15.76
C LEU A 343 -24.76 -3.03 16.76
N HIS A 344 -25.27 -4.24 16.94
CA HIS A 344 -26.45 -4.52 17.80
C HIS A 344 -26.13 -5.21 19.14
N GLN A 345 -24.89 -5.68 19.31
CA GLN A 345 -24.48 -6.50 20.47
C GLN A 345 -23.18 -5.97 21.08
N SER A 346 -22.94 -6.36 22.34
CA SER A 346 -21.65 -6.13 22.99
C SER A 346 -20.54 -6.78 22.19
N ILE A 347 -19.42 -6.07 22.05
CA ILE A 347 -18.27 -6.58 21.31
C ILE A 347 -17.40 -7.39 22.27
N GLU A 348 -17.14 -8.64 21.91
CA GLU A 348 -16.08 -9.44 22.51
C GLU A 348 -14.78 -9.26 21.74
N PHE A 349 -13.70 -8.98 22.45
CA PHE A 349 -12.37 -8.83 21.88
C PHE A 349 -11.49 -9.99 22.29
N LYS A 350 -10.77 -10.54 21.31
CA LYS A 350 -9.70 -11.49 21.61
C LYS A 350 -8.44 -10.73 22.03
N THR A 351 -8.08 -10.87 23.29
CA THR A 351 -6.90 -10.26 23.93
C THR A 351 -6.05 -11.33 24.62
N TYR A 352 -4.79 -11.00 24.86
CA TYR A 352 -3.91 -11.73 25.76
C TYR A 352 -4.08 -11.19 27.17
N ALA A 353 -4.01 -12.07 28.17
CA ALA A 353 -4.23 -11.68 29.57
C ALA A 353 -3.03 -10.93 30.17
N ASN A 354 -1.82 -11.11 29.61
CA ASN A 354 -0.59 -10.47 30.07
C ASN A 354 0.48 -10.47 28.96
N VAL A 355 1.60 -9.78 29.21
CA VAL A 355 2.70 -9.63 28.24
C VAL A 355 3.39 -10.96 27.96
N ASN A 356 3.51 -11.86 28.94
CA ASN A 356 4.16 -13.16 28.74
C ASN A 356 3.38 -14.07 27.78
N GLU A 357 2.05 -14.11 27.88
CA GLU A 357 1.20 -14.86 26.95
C GLU A 357 1.36 -14.33 25.51
N LEU A 358 1.35 -13.00 25.36
CA LEU A 358 1.64 -12.35 24.09
C LEU A 358 3.00 -12.78 23.52
N LEU A 359 4.08 -12.68 24.31
CA LEU A 359 5.42 -13.00 23.83
C LEU A 359 5.58 -14.48 23.47
N ASN A 360 4.90 -15.38 24.20
CA ASN A 360 4.85 -16.81 23.86
C ASN A 360 4.11 -17.05 22.54
N GLN A 361 2.97 -16.40 22.32
CA GLN A 361 2.26 -16.54 21.05
C GLN A 361 3.04 -15.92 19.89
N TYR A 362 3.70 -14.78 20.11
CA TYR A 362 4.56 -14.15 19.13
C TYR A 362 5.74 -15.05 18.77
N SER A 363 6.43 -15.64 19.75
CA SER A 363 7.58 -16.55 19.52
C SER A 363 7.20 -17.77 18.68
N GLN A 364 6.05 -18.38 18.96
CA GLN A 364 5.50 -19.49 18.16
C GLN A 364 5.15 -19.06 16.73
N THR A 365 4.72 -17.81 16.55
CA THR A 365 4.35 -17.26 15.24
C THR A 365 5.59 -16.98 14.39
N ILE A 366 6.61 -16.32 14.95
CA ILE A 366 7.85 -16.02 14.22
C ILE A 366 8.68 -17.27 13.95
N ALA A 367 8.55 -18.33 14.76
CA ALA A 367 9.15 -19.63 14.46
C ALA A 367 8.59 -20.24 13.16
N LYS A 368 7.34 -19.90 12.79
CA LYS A 368 6.71 -20.32 11.53
C LYS A 368 6.99 -19.33 10.40
N SER A 369 6.92 -18.03 10.66
CA SER A 369 7.22 -16.98 9.69
C SER A 369 8.20 -15.95 10.29
N PRO A 370 9.51 -16.15 10.10
CA PRO A 370 10.54 -15.29 10.72
C PRO A 370 10.52 -13.84 10.24
N TRP A 371 9.89 -13.59 9.10
CA TRP A 371 9.85 -12.27 8.45
C TRP A 371 8.61 -11.45 8.83
N LEU A 372 7.88 -11.90 9.84
CA LEU A 372 6.70 -11.19 10.31
C LEU A 372 7.09 -9.85 10.94
N SER A 373 6.87 -8.77 10.20
CA SER A 373 7.21 -7.40 10.62
C SER A 373 6.25 -6.81 11.65
N ILE A 374 4.99 -7.24 11.66
CA ILE A 374 3.94 -6.68 12.52
C ILE A 374 3.04 -7.81 12.98
N PHE A 375 2.78 -7.84 14.29
CA PHE A 375 1.87 -8.78 14.92
C PHE A 375 0.70 -8.02 15.55
N PRO A 376 -0.56 -8.38 15.27
CA PRO A 376 -1.72 -7.75 15.88
C PRO A 376 -1.87 -8.21 17.32
N VAL A 377 -2.02 -7.26 18.24
CA VAL A 377 -2.04 -7.53 19.68
C VAL A 377 -3.24 -6.84 20.30
N GLY A 378 -4.12 -7.63 20.91
CA GLY A 378 -5.03 -7.14 21.93
C GLY A 378 -4.46 -7.53 23.29
N LEU A 379 -4.31 -6.58 24.22
CA LEU A 379 -3.84 -6.83 25.58
C LEU A 379 -4.88 -6.30 26.55
N SER A 380 -5.22 -7.11 27.55
CA SER A 380 -6.14 -6.72 28.61
C SER A 380 -5.41 -6.32 29.88
N ASN A 381 -6.11 -5.58 30.74
CA ASN A 381 -5.66 -5.21 32.08
C ASN A 381 -4.32 -4.45 32.13
N LEU A 382 -4.13 -3.50 31.21
CA LEU A 382 -2.94 -2.65 31.21
C LEU A 382 -3.17 -1.41 32.09
N HIS A 383 -2.19 -1.05 32.90
CA HIS A 383 -2.18 0.16 33.72
C HIS A 383 -1.26 1.20 33.08
N ALA A 384 -1.83 2.37 32.77
CA ALA A 384 -1.12 3.50 32.18
C ALA A 384 -0.64 4.47 33.27
N PHE A 385 0.63 4.87 33.20
CA PHE A 385 1.21 5.87 34.11
C PHE A 385 2.33 6.66 33.41
N ILE A 386 2.69 7.82 33.98
CA ILE A 386 3.83 8.61 33.54
C ILE A 386 5.02 8.29 34.45
N ASP A 387 6.19 8.02 33.87
CA ASP A 387 7.42 7.80 34.61
C ASP A 387 8.15 9.11 34.98
N GLU A 388 9.33 8.98 35.60
CA GLU A 388 10.15 10.12 36.03
C GLU A 388 10.62 10.99 34.84
N ASP A 389 10.76 10.38 33.66
CA ASP A 389 11.19 11.03 32.41
C ASP A 389 10.01 11.62 31.61
N GLN A 390 8.83 11.73 32.23
CA GLN A 390 7.58 12.22 31.62
C GLN A 390 7.13 11.40 30.40
N GLN A 391 7.50 10.12 30.33
CA GLN A 391 7.09 9.21 29.27
C GLN A 391 5.91 8.34 29.72
N LEU A 392 5.01 8.04 28.77
CA LEU A 392 3.94 7.08 29.00
C LEU A 392 4.54 5.68 29.14
N GLN A 393 4.18 5.00 30.21
CA GLN A 393 4.46 3.59 30.44
C GLN A 393 3.14 2.81 30.54
N LEU A 394 3.18 1.56 30.07
CA LEU A 394 2.10 0.60 30.20
C LEU A 394 2.65 -0.65 30.89
N LYS A 395 1.98 -1.09 31.95
CA LYS A 395 2.31 -2.36 32.61
C LYS A 395 1.11 -3.28 32.73
N ASP A 396 1.33 -4.58 32.70
CA ASP A 396 0.27 -5.54 33.03
C ASP A 396 0.14 -5.76 34.55
N ASP A 397 -0.81 -6.60 34.96
CA ASP A 397 -1.04 -6.96 36.37
C ASP A 397 0.14 -7.71 37.02
N GLN A 398 1.07 -8.24 36.22
CA GLN A 398 2.32 -8.86 36.68
C GLN A 398 3.47 -7.83 36.81
N ASN A 399 3.18 -6.54 36.60
CA ASN A 399 4.12 -5.43 36.56
C ASN A 399 5.18 -5.51 35.45
N PHE A 400 4.94 -6.28 34.38
CA PHE A 400 5.79 -6.21 33.19
C PHE A 400 5.51 -4.91 32.44
N ILE A 401 6.54 -4.07 32.28
CA ILE A 401 6.47 -2.85 31.49
C ILE A 401 6.62 -3.20 30.01
N LEU A 402 5.63 -2.82 29.21
CA LEU A 402 5.61 -3.04 27.78
C LEU A 402 6.37 -1.91 27.07
N PRO A 403 7.43 -2.20 26.30
CA PRO A 403 8.13 -1.16 25.54
C PRO A 403 7.20 -0.54 24.49
N LEU A 404 7.11 0.79 24.45
CA LEU A 404 6.22 1.51 23.54
C LEU A 404 6.99 2.17 22.40
N ALA A 405 6.37 2.18 21.22
CA ALA A 405 6.83 3.04 20.13
C ALA A 405 6.60 4.51 20.52
N PRO A 406 7.30 5.49 19.94
CA PRO A 406 7.01 6.90 20.19
C PRO A 406 5.52 7.22 19.99
N ILE A 407 4.89 7.82 20.99
CA ILE A 407 3.46 8.14 21.02
C ILE A 407 3.32 9.66 20.99
N GLU A 408 2.42 10.16 20.15
CA GLU A 408 2.11 11.59 20.12
C GLU A 408 1.47 12.04 21.44
N GLU A 409 1.84 13.22 21.91
CA GLU A 409 1.43 13.74 23.22
C GLU A 409 -0.09 13.70 23.43
N HIS A 410 -0.87 14.05 22.41
CA HIS A 410 -2.33 14.05 22.50
C HIS A 410 -2.92 12.64 22.71
N ILE A 411 -2.24 11.59 22.21
CA ILE A 411 -2.63 10.19 22.42
C ILE A 411 -2.27 9.77 23.85
N ILE A 412 -1.11 10.20 24.38
CA ILE A 412 -0.71 9.95 25.76
C ILE A 412 -1.79 10.46 26.72
N TRP A 413 -2.17 11.74 26.57
CA TRP A 413 -3.21 12.34 27.40
C TRP A 413 -4.56 11.66 27.24
N LYS A 414 -4.90 11.22 26.02
CA LYS A 414 -6.14 10.48 25.76
C LYS A 414 -6.15 9.14 26.51
N ILE A 415 -5.05 8.39 26.49
CA ILE A 415 -4.92 7.12 27.21
C ILE A 415 -5.10 7.35 28.72
N LEU A 416 -4.40 8.34 29.30
CA LEU A 416 -4.46 8.64 30.74
C LEU A 416 -5.84 9.14 31.17
N ALA A 417 -6.45 10.03 30.38
CA ALA A 417 -7.76 10.60 30.70
C ALA A 417 -8.86 9.53 30.67
N ILE A 418 -8.78 8.59 29.72
CA ILE A 418 -9.79 7.53 29.63
C ILE A 418 -9.53 6.42 30.67
N SER A 419 -8.27 6.09 30.95
CA SER A 419 -7.95 5.09 31.98
C SER A 419 -8.39 5.56 33.36
N GLY A 420 -8.23 6.87 33.66
CA GLY A 420 -8.59 7.42 34.97
C GLY A 420 -7.84 6.73 36.13
N GLY A 421 -6.69 6.10 35.85
CA GLY A 421 -5.94 5.28 36.80
C GLY A 421 -6.44 3.84 36.94
N HIS A 422 -7.50 3.44 36.24
CA HIS A 422 -7.94 2.05 36.14
C HIS A 422 -7.22 1.30 35.01
N SER A 423 -7.34 -0.03 35.05
CA SER A 423 -6.85 -0.86 33.96
C SER A 423 -7.66 -0.66 32.67
N ILE A 424 -6.98 -0.76 31.54
CA ILE A 424 -7.54 -0.59 30.20
C ILE A 424 -7.12 -1.74 29.29
N ASP A 425 -7.93 -1.99 28.28
CA ASP A 425 -7.65 -2.95 27.23
C ASP A 425 -7.25 -2.20 25.96
N LEU A 426 -6.15 -2.59 25.34
CA LEU A 426 -5.61 -1.92 24.16
C LEU A 426 -5.47 -2.88 22.99
N PHE A 427 -5.73 -2.37 21.78
CA PHE A 427 -5.33 -3.02 20.55
C PHE A 427 -4.21 -2.23 19.87
N GLY A 428 -3.24 -2.94 19.33
CA GLY A 428 -2.11 -2.33 18.66
C GLY A 428 -1.25 -3.29 17.85
N GLU A 429 -0.09 -2.78 17.45
CA GLU A 429 0.89 -3.46 16.63
C GLU A 429 2.16 -3.74 17.43
N TRP A 430 2.58 -4.99 17.48
CA TRP A 430 3.88 -5.39 18.01
C TRP A 430 4.85 -5.67 16.86
N ASN A 431 6.01 -5.02 16.85
CA ASN A 431 7.02 -5.21 15.80
C ASN A 431 8.19 -6.12 16.21
N GLY A 432 8.11 -6.76 17.38
CA GLY A 432 9.20 -7.55 17.96
C GLY A 432 10.01 -6.82 19.03
N LEU A 433 9.95 -5.48 19.07
CA LEU A 433 10.70 -4.64 20.00
C LEU A 433 9.80 -3.71 20.81
N VAL A 434 8.81 -3.10 20.16
CA VAL A 434 7.92 -2.11 20.75
C VAL A 434 6.47 -2.32 20.32
N PHE A 435 5.56 -1.92 21.20
CA PHE A 435 4.13 -1.90 20.98
C PHE A 435 3.67 -0.50 20.54
N THR A 436 2.92 -0.44 19.45
CA THR A 436 2.22 0.79 19.02
C THR A 436 0.73 0.64 19.33
N PRO A 437 0.19 1.36 20.33
CA PRO A 437 -1.24 1.37 20.57
C PRO A 437 -2.00 2.04 19.42
N LEU A 438 -3.08 1.44 18.96
CA LEU A 438 -3.94 1.97 17.88
C LEU A 438 -5.34 2.34 18.36
N SER A 439 -5.85 1.63 19.36
CA SER A 439 -7.15 1.91 19.95
C SER A 439 -7.25 1.34 21.36
N MET A 440 -8.21 1.87 22.12
CA MET A 440 -8.66 1.28 23.36
C MET A 440 -9.93 0.47 23.12
N LEU A 441 -9.98 -0.71 23.72
CA LEU A 441 -11.07 -1.67 23.61
C LEU A 441 -12.00 -1.54 24.82
N SER A 442 -13.31 -1.51 24.58
CA SER A 442 -14.33 -1.48 25.62
C SER A 442 -15.53 -2.30 25.19
N SER A 443 -16.23 -2.91 26.14
CA SER A 443 -17.51 -3.60 25.86
C SER A 443 -18.55 -2.71 25.19
N ARG A 444 -18.43 -1.38 25.33
CA ARG A 444 -19.32 -0.37 24.73
C ARG A 444 -18.87 0.14 23.36
N GLY A 445 -17.66 -0.22 22.90
CA GLY A 445 -17.13 0.27 21.63
C GLY A 445 -15.61 0.36 21.60
N ILE A 446 -15.08 0.98 20.54
CA ILE A 446 -13.65 1.15 20.34
C ILE A 446 -13.35 2.64 20.30
N ILE A 447 -12.32 3.05 21.03
CA ILE A 447 -11.85 4.44 21.00
C ILE A 447 -10.54 4.49 20.20
N PRO A 448 -10.56 5.03 18.96
CA PRO A 448 -9.35 5.13 18.14
C PRO A 448 -8.38 6.17 18.67
N PHE A 449 -7.08 5.96 18.45
CA PHE A 449 -6.05 6.97 18.74
C PHE A 449 -5.62 7.79 17.52
N SER A 450 -5.92 7.32 16.31
CA SER A 450 -5.69 8.01 15.03
C SER A 450 -6.87 8.83 14.55
#